data_AF-A0A7G5H5H9-F1
#
_entry.id   AF-A0A7G5H5H9-F1
#
_cell.length_a   1.000
_cell.length_b   1.000
_cell.length_c   1.000
_cell.angle_alpha   90.00
_cell.angle_beta   90.00
_cell.angle_gamma   90.00
#
_symmetry.space_group_name_H-M   'P 1'
#
loop_
_entity.id
_entity.type
_entity.pdbx_description
1 polymer ?
#
loop_
_entity_poly.entity_id
_entity_poly.type
_entity_poly.pdbx_seq_one_letter_code
_entity_poly.pdbx_strand_id
1 'polypeptide(L)'
;MQILTLPSATITVHDSPRTLPESRRVECDYYSLIESSVGSTQDDIDRHFEVMAGLVGCDDPNAQLTAINNTRFLFANLLGKQYSARSLAFCCLVEKIDDKPWEDYSPEGIEELARVLSAKGLTDELLLQTWGPVKKKLYSELTQFDPERFPDMEEPNFILQQKALLIELDSLIDPDDPALAYQIDALNQEIQESIKPAQLTGPNNQLEIIRESYVSNKIAMQMEGLPVDDKTSTIAFWQYVKALEAKYKRNTPTNHELVE
;
A
#
# COMPACT_ATOMS: atom_id res chain seq x y z
N MET A 1 17.07 -11.76 -2.99
CA MET A 1 16.76 -12.20 -1.62
C MET A 1 17.88 -11.74 -0.72
N GLN A 2 17.54 -11.40 0.53
CA GLN A 2 18.48 -10.95 1.56
C GLN A 2 18.41 -11.90 2.76
N ILE A 3 19.54 -12.14 3.41
CA ILE A 3 19.59 -12.88 4.68
C ILE A 3 19.63 -11.86 5.82
N LEU A 4 18.77 -12.03 6.81
CA LEU A 4 18.77 -11.25 8.04
C LEU A 4 19.07 -12.18 9.23
N THR A 5 19.92 -11.71 10.14
CA THR A 5 20.30 -12.45 11.34
C THR A 5 19.48 -11.94 12.51
N LEU A 6 18.66 -12.81 13.08
CA LEU A 6 17.97 -12.61 14.35
C LEU A 6 18.88 -13.10 15.50
N PRO A 7 18.61 -12.71 16.76
CA PRO A 7 19.39 -13.18 17.91
C PRO A 7 19.47 -14.72 18.03
N SER A 8 18.46 -15.45 17.56
CA SER A 8 18.39 -16.91 17.68
C SER A 8 18.00 -17.64 16.38
N ALA A 9 18.09 -16.96 15.23
CA ALA A 9 17.79 -17.57 13.94
C ALA A 9 18.38 -16.76 12.77
N THR A 10 18.46 -17.39 11.60
CA THR A 10 18.65 -16.66 10.33
C THR A 10 17.38 -16.75 9.49
N ILE A 11 16.99 -15.64 8.87
CA ILE A 11 15.83 -15.60 7.98
C ILE A 11 16.23 -15.14 6.59
N THR A 12 15.63 -15.75 5.57
CA THR A 12 15.78 -15.32 4.18
C THR A 12 14.52 -14.56 3.79
N VAL A 13 14.68 -13.33 3.33
CA VAL A 13 13.58 -12.44 2.92
C VAL A 13 13.69 -12.07 1.45
N HIS A 14 12.53 -11.91 0.82
CA HIS A 14 12.42 -11.31 -0.50
C HIS A 14 12.64 -9.80 -0.42
N ASP A 15 13.63 -9.31 -1.16
CA ASP A 15 14.01 -7.90 -1.23
C ASP A 15 13.90 -7.34 -2.66
N SER A 16 13.36 -8.13 -3.59
CA SER A 16 13.10 -7.74 -4.98
C SER A 16 11.82 -8.40 -5.51
N PRO A 17 10.96 -7.65 -6.24
CA PRO A 17 9.73 -8.18 -6.85
C PRO A 17 10.01 -9.26 -7.91
N ARG A 18 11.27 -9.41 -8.36
CA ARG A 18 11.67 -10.48 -9.28
C ARG A 18 11.63 -11.86 -8.62
N THR A 19 11.78 -11.88 -7.30
CA THR A 19 11.82 -13.12 -6.51
C THR A 19 10.58 -13.31 -5.63
N LEU A 20 9.89 -12.23 -5.27
CA LEU A 20 8.68 -12.25 -4.46
C LEU A 20 7.50 -12.79 -5.28
N PRO A 21 6.79 -13.83 -4.83
CA PRO A 21 5.54 -14.25 -5.44
C PRO A 21 4.46 -13.17 -5.36
N GLU A 22 3.67 -13.00 -6.43
CA GLU A 22 2.64 -11.95 -6.46
C GLU A 22 1.57 -12.14 -5.39
N SER A 23 1.18 -13.39 -5.12
CA SER A 23 0.25 -13.73 -4.03
C SER A 23 0.72 -13.15 -2.69
N ARG A 24 2.01 -13.25 -2.38
CA ARG A 24 2.62 -12.75 -1.14
C ARG A 24 2.78 -11.24 -1.15
N ARG A 25 3.07 -10.63 -2.32
CA ARG A 25 3.09 -9.16 -2.45
C ARG A 25 1.73 -8.56 -2.17
N VAL A 26 0.66 -9.18 -2.66
CA VAL A 26 -0.74 -8.75 -2.43
C VAL A 26 -1.09 -8.80 -0.95
N GLU A 27 -0.71 -9.86 -0.24
CA GLU A 27 -0.88 -9.94 1.22
C GLU A 27 0.00 -8.92 1.96
N CYS A 28 1.23 -8.70 1.50
CA CYS A 28 2.11 -7.66 2.02
C CYS A 28 1.51 -6.26 1.87
N ASP A 29 0.91 -5.95 0.71
CA ASP A 29 0.19 -4.69 0.46
C ASP A 29 -1.03 -4.57 1.35
N TYR A 30 -1.80 -5.64 1.51
CA TYR A 30 -2.97 -5.70 2.39
C TYR A 30 -2.59 -5.29 3.82
N TYR A 31 -1.57 -5.94 4.41
CA TYR A 31 -1.12 -5.60 5.76
C TYR A 31 -0.44 -4.24 5.83
N SER A 32 0.25 -3.81 4.77
CA SER A 32 0.84 -2.46 4.68
C SER A 32 -0.23 -1.37 4.63
N LEU A 33 -1.36 -1.61 3.95
CA LEU A 33 -2.48 -0.67 3.91
C LEU A 33 -3.17 -0.58 5.26
N ILE A 34 -3.31 -1.70 5.97
CA ILE A 34 -3.75 -1.68 7.37
C ILE A 34 -2.77 -0.86 8.20
N GLU A 35 -1.47 -1.11 8.08
CA GLU A 35 -0.45 -0.39 8.86
C GLU A 35 -0.46 1.12 8.59
N SER A 36 -0.58 1.56 7.33
CA SER A 36 -0.61 2.99 7.00
C SER A 36 -1.91 3.67 7.39
N SER A 37 -3.03 2.94 7.35
CA SER A 37 -4.38 3.50 7.58
C SER A 37 -4.80 3.48 9.05
N VAL A 38 -4.12 2.68 9.86
CA VAL A 38 -4.49 2.40 11.24
C VAL A 38 -3.34 2.83 12.15
N GLY A 39 -2.10 2.52 11.78
CA GLY A 39 -0.93 2.78 12.60
C GLY A 39 -0.76 1.78 13.76
N SER A 40 0.28 2.01 14.56
CA SER A 40 0.68 1.13 15.66
C SER A 40 1.37 1.85 16.82
N THR A 41 1.53 3.17 16.74
CA THR A 41 2.26 3.99 17.72
C THR A 41 1.36 5.08 18.32
N GLN A 42 1.84 5.73 19.37
CA GLN A 42 1.15 6.89 19.95
C GLN A 42 1.03 8.04 18.93
N ASP A 43 2.09 8.30 18.18
CA ASP A 43 2.08 9.32 17.11
C ASP A 43 1.02 9.02 16.03
N ASP A 44 0.74 7.74 15.77
CA ASP A 44 -0.33 7.36 14.84
C ASP A 44 -1.72 7.65 15.41
N ILE A 45 -1.91 7.45 16.72
CA ILE A 45 -3.15 7.82 17.41
C ILE A 45 -3.38 9.33 17.30
N ASP A 46 -2.33 10.13 17.54
CA ASP A 46 -2.40 11.58 17.44
C ASP A 46 -2.75 12.03 16.01
N ARG A 47 -2.11 11.42 14.98
CA ARG A 47 -2.45 11.65 13.57
C ARG A 47 -3.92 11.36 13.25
N HIS A 48 -4.48 10.28 13.81
CA HIS A 48 -5.89 9.98 13.63
C HIS A 48 -6.82 11.05 14.21
N PHE A 49 -6.46 11.62 15.37
CA PHE A 49 -7.20 12.73 15.96
C PHE A 49 -7.06 14.01 15.15
N GLU A 50 -5.89 14.29 14.59
CA GLU A 50 -5.66 15.43 13.68
C GLU A 50 -6.52 15.32 12.41
N VAL A 51 -6.57 14.15 11.78
CA VAL A 51 -7.43 13.91 10.60
C VAL A 51 -8.90 14.10 10.96
N MET A 52 -9.36 13.54 12.09
CA MET A 52 -10.75 13.73 12.53
C MET A 52 -11.06 15.20 12.80
N ALA A 53 -10.15 15.94 13.45
CA ALA A 53 -10.29 17.37 13.73
C ALA A 53 -10.34 18.19 12.44
N GLY A 54 -9.48 17.89 11.46
CA GLY A 54 -9.45 18.54 10.15
C GLY A 54 -10.71 18.31 9.32
N LEU A 55 -11.43 17.20 9.55
CA LEU A 55 -12.71 16.92 8.89
C LEU A 55 -13.92 17.57 9.60
N VAL A 56 -13.73 18.17 10.79
CA VAL A 56 -14.81 18.89 11.50
C VAL A 56 -15.18 20.15 10.72
N GLY A 57 -16.42 20.19 10.22
CA GLY A 57 -16.93 21.30 9.42
C GLY A 57 -16.86 21.08 7.90
N CYS A 58 -16.29 19.98 7.43
CA CYS A 58 -16.36 19.58 6.02
C CYS A 58 -17.74 18.99 5.67
N ASP A 59 -18.27 19.32 4.49
CA ASP A 59 -19.51 18.74 3.93
C ASP A 59 -19.32 17.32 3.33
N ASP A 60 -18.43 16.50 3.91
CA ASP A 60 -18.28 15.07 3.58
C ASP A 60 -18.50 14.18 4.82
N PRO A 61 -19.77 13.88 5.17
CA PRO A 61 -20.09 12.99 6.29
C PRO A 61 -19.51 11.58 6.15
N ASN A 62 -19.27 11.11 4.92
CA ASN A 62 -18.72 9.77 4.69
C ASN A 62 -17.23 9.73 5.04
N ALA A 63 -16.47 10.78 4.72
CA ALA A 63 -15.07 10.91 5.13
C ALA A 63 -14.94 10.94 6.66
N GLN A 64 -15.80 11.71 7.35
CA GLN A 64 -15.83 11.76 8.82
C GLN A 64 -16.13 10.39 9.44
N LEU A 65 -17.16 9.69 8.96
CA LEU A 65 -17.51 8.35 9.44
C LEU A 65 -16.39 7.33 9.16
N THR A 66 -15.71 7.44 8.02
CA THR A 66 -14.57 6.57 7.68
C THR A 66 -13.40 6.81 8.63
N ALA A 67 -13.06 8.06 8.93
CA ALA A 67 -12.02 8.41 9.90
C ALA A 67 -12.32 7.80 11.28
N ILE A 68 -13.55 7.97 11.78
CA ILE A 68 -13.99 7.40 13.06
C ILE A 68 -13.89 5.86 13.05
N ASN A 69 -14.32 5.21 11.97
CA ASN A 69 -14.27 3.76 11.85
C ASN A 69 -12.82 3.24 11.80
N ASN A 70 -11.92 3.94 11.11
CA ASN A 70 -10.49 3.59 11.10
C ASN A 70 -9.87 3.75 12.48
N THR A 71 -10.17 4.83 13.22
CA THR A 71 -9.70 5.01 14.60
C THR A 71 -10.26 3.93 15.54
N ARG A 72 -11.54 3.56 15.40
CA ARG A 72 -12.12 2.42 16.14
C ARG A 72 -11.39 1.12 15.82
N PHE A 73 -11.08 0.90 14.55
CA PHE A 73 -10.32 -0.27 14.10
C PHE A 73 -8.89 -0.26 14.65
N LEU A 74 -8.23 0.90 14.76
CA LEU A 74 -6.94 1.04 15.45
C LEU A 74 -7.01 0.59 16.89
N PHE A 75 -7.95 1.13 17.66
CA PHE A 75 -8.09 0.71 19.06
C PHE A 75 -8.40 -0.78 19.17
N ALA A 76 -9.24 -1.34 18.29
CA ALA A 76 -9.49 -2.78 18.27
C ALA A 76 -8.24 -3.60 17.94
N ASN A 77 -7.37 -3.15 17.01
CA ASN A 77 -6.11 -3.84 16.70
C ASN A 77 -5.09 -3.72 17.85
N LEU A 78 -4.91 -2.53 18.43
CA LEU A 78 -3.99 -2.32 19.56
C LEU A 78 -4.41 -3.10 20.81
N LEU A 79 -5.71 -3.24 21.06
CA LEU A 79 -6.24 -3.94 22.23
C LEU A 79 -6.47 -5.45 22.00
N GLY A 80 -6.66 -5.87 20.75
CA GLY A 80 -7.16 -7.20 20.41
C GLY A 80 -6.19 -8.12 19.67
N LYS A 81 -5.15 -7.60 19.01
CA LYS A 81 -4.20 -8.43 18.24
C LYS A 81 -2.86 -8.57 18.95
N GLN A 82 -2.30 -9.77 18.88
CA GLN A 82 -0.98 -10.08 19.44
C GLN A 82 0.19 -9.49 18.63
N TYR A 83 -0.01 -9.23 17.33
CA TYR A 83 1.02 -8.75 16.42
C TYR A 83 0.54 -7.54 15.60
N SER A 84 1.48 -6.62 15.34
CA SER A 84 1.21 -5.41 14.54
C SER A 84 1.05 -5.75 13.06
N ALA A 85 0.26 -4.95 12.33
CA ALA A 85 0.11 -5.09 10.88
C ALA A 85 1.45 -5.00 10.14
N ARG A 86 2.39 -4.19 10.66
CA ARG A 86 3.79 -4.13 10.16
C ARG A 86 4.49 -5.49 10.22
N SER A 87 4.34 -6.19 11.34
CA SER A 87 4.96 -7.51 11.53
C SER A 87 4.39 -8.52 10.54
N LEU A 88 3.07 -8.52 10.35
CA LEU A 88 2.39 -9.39 9.39
C LEU A 88 2.81 -9.09 7.93
N ALA A 89 2.92 -7.81 7.56
CA ALA A 89 3.41 -7.39 6.24
C ALA A 89 4.84 -7.90 5.99
N PHE A 90 5.73 -7.78 6.96
CA PHE A 90 7.09 -8.30 6.86
C PHE A 90 7.13 -9.83 6.75
N CYS A 91 6.28 -10.54 7.51
CA CYS A 91 6.20 -12.00 7.45
C CYS A 91 5.84 -12.52 6.05
N CYS A 92 5.06 -11.76 5.26
CA CYS A 92 4.76 -12.10 3.87
C CYS A 92 6.01 -12.16 2.97
N LEU A 93 7.09 -11.46 3.35
CA LEU A 93 8.35 -11.45 2.60
C LEU A 93 9.33 -12.55 3.02
N VAL A 94 9.08 -13.25 4.14
CA VAL A 94 9.99 -14.29 4.64
C VAL A 94 9.80 -15.54 3.80
N GLU A 95 10.90 -16.05 3.24
CA GLU A 95 10.93 -17.30 2.47
C GLU A 95 11.40 -18.48 3.33
N LYS A 96 12.39 -18.26 4.21
CA LYS A 96 12.99 -19.32 5.04
C LYS A 96 13.32 -18.86 6.45
N ILE A 97 13.28 -19.81 7.38
CA ILE A 97 13.82 -19.68 8.75
C ILE A 97 14.80 -20.82 8.98
N ASP A 98 16.04 -20.52 9.34
CA ASP A 98 17.12 -21.51 9.55
C ASP A 98 17.22 -22.50 8.37
N ASP A 99 17.25 -21.95 7.14
CA ASP A 99 17.27 -22.65 5.85
C ASP A 99 16.05 -23.54 5.52
N LYS A 100 15.04 -23.60 6.39
CA LYS A 100 13.79 -24.31 6.12
C LYS A 100 12.76 -23.38 5.46
N PRO A 101 12.18 -23.77 4.31
CA PRO A 101 11.14 -22.96 3.67
C PRO A 101 9.90 -22.88 4.55
N TRP A 102 9.29 -21.70 4.57
CA TRP A 102 7.93 -21.53 5.08
C TRP A 102 6.95 -21.74 3.93
N GLU A 103 5.86 -22.48 4.16
CA GLU A 103 4.92 -22.86 3.09
C GLU A 103 3.50 -22.34 3.31
N ASP A 104 3.12 -22.01 4.55
CA ASP A 104 1.76 -21.61 4.90
C ASP A 104 1.63 -20.09 5.00
N TYR A 105 1.15 -19.46 3.93
CA TYR A 105 0.86 -18.02 3.86
C TYR A 105 -0.65 -17.72 3.98
N SER A 106 -1.43 -18.63 4.56
CA SER A 106 -2.77 -18.30 5.02
C SER A 106 -2.72 -17.23 6.13
N PRO A 107 -3.83 -16.54 6.43
CA PRO A 107 -3.88 -15.60 7.56
C PRO A 107 -3.36 -16.22 8.87
N GLU A 108 -3.78 -17.44 9.18
CA GLU A 108 -3.34 -18.18 10.37
C GLU A 108 -1.84 -18.55 10.29
N GLY A 109 -1.37 -18.95 9.11
CA GLY A 109 0.04 -19.25 8.86
C GLY A 109 0.96 -18.03 9.03
N ILE A 110 0.52 -16.84 8.60
CA ILE A 110 1.26 -15.59 8.76
C ILE A 110 1.31 -15.17 10.24
N GLU A 111 0.22 -15.33 10.98
CA GLU A 111 0.20 -15.08 12.43
C GLU A 111 1.13 -16.03 13.20
N GLU A 112 1.12 -17.32 12.84
CA GLU A 112 2.03 -18.30 13.41
C GLU A 112 3.50 -17.98 13.07
N LEU A 113 3.77 -17.56 11.84
CA LEU A 113 5.10 -17.10 11.43
C LEU A 113 5.56 -15.90 12.27
N ALA A 114 4.71 -14.90 12.47
CA ALA A 114 5.01 -13.75 13.32
C ALA A 114 5.35 -14.18 14.75
N ARG A 115 4.60 -15.14 15.30
CA ARG A 115 4.88 -15.73 16.62
C ARG A 115 6.23 -16.43 16.68
N VAL A 116 6.56 -17.25 15.68
CA VAL A 116 7.84 -17.96 15.60
C VAL A 116 9.01 -16.98 15.51
N LEU A 117 8.89 -15.95 14.69
CA LEU A 117 9.93 -14.93 14.51
C LEU A 117 10.11 -14.08 15.77
N SER A 118 9.01 -13.70 16.43
CA SER A 118 9.03 -12.98 17.71
C SER A 118 9.75 -13.81 18.79
N ALA A 119 9.43 -15.10 18.89
CA ALA A 119 10.11 -16.03 19.81
C ALA A 119 11.61 -16.21 19.49
N LYS A 120 12.01 -16.02 18.23
CA LYS A 120 13.41 -16.05 17.76
C LYS A 120 14.14 -14.71 17.88
N GLY A 121 13.49 -13.70 18.46
CA GLY A 121 14.08 -12.40 18.77
C GLY A 121 13.85 -11.31 17.72
N LEU A 122 12.87 -11.46 16.83
CA LEU A 122 12.40 -10.35 16.00
C LEU A 122 11.64 -9.35 16.87
N THR A 123 12.31 -8.29 17.28
CA THR A 123 11.71 -7.16 18.03
C THR A 123 11.14 -6.13 17.05
N ASP A 124 10.20 -5.30 17.52
CA ASP A 124 9.65 -4.19 16.72
C ASP A 124 10.74 -3.18 16.30
N GLU A 125 11.78 -3.00 17.09
CA GLU A 125 12.92 -2.14 16.76
C GLU A 125 13.75 -2.73 15.60
N LEU A 126 14.07 -4.02 15.66
CA LEU A 126 14.77 -4.71 14.58
C LEU A 126 13.92 -4.74 13.30
N LEU A 127 12.61 -4.93 13.46
CA LEU A 127 11.65 -4.85 12.38
C LEU A 127 11.68 -3.44 11.76
N LEU A 128 11.65 -2.37 12.53
CA LEU A 128 11.68 -1.00 12.00
C LEU A 128 12.97 -0.72 11.20
N GLN A 129 14.12 -1.19 11.70
CA GLN A 129 15.42 -1.02 11.04
C GLN A 129 15.54 -1.82 9.73
N THR A 130 14.87 -2.98 9.64
CA THR A 130 15.00 -3.89 8.48
C THR A 130 13.88 -3.73 7.47
N TRP A 131 12.65 -3.52 7.92
CA TRP A 131 11.45 -3.37 7.09
C TRP A 131 11.54 -2.15 6.18
N GLY A 132 11.89 -0.98 6.71
CA GLY A 132 11.91 0.27 5.95
C GLY A 132 12.77 0.19 4.68
N PRO A 133 14.05 -0.22 4.78
CA PRO A 133 14.93 -0.39 3.61
C PRO A 133 14.44 -1.46 2.63
N VAL A 134 13.97 -2.61 3.12
CA VAL A 134 13.47 -3.71 2.26
C VAL A 134 12.22 -3.26 1.49
N LYS A 135 11.28 -2.62 2.18
CA LYS A 135 10.08 -2.03 1.60
C LYS A 135 10.46 -1.01 0.52
N LYS A 136 11.32 -0.04 0.85
CA LYS A 136 11.77 1.00 -0.10
C LYS A 136 12.43 0.42 -1.35
N LYS A 137 13.26 -0.61 -1.19
CA LYS A 137 13.89 -1.29 -2.33
C LYS A 137 12.84 -1.99 -3.21
N LEU A 138 11.92 -2.76 -2.60
CA LEU A 138 10.86 -3.47 -3.32
C LEU A 138 10.01 -2.53 -4.18
N TYR A 139 9.49 -1.46 -3.59
CA TYR A 139 8.60 -0.55 -4.30
C TYR A 139 9.34 0.33 -5.31
N SER A 140 10.60 0.72 -5.06
CA SER A 140 11.38 1.46 -6.07
C SER A 140 11.66 0.61 -7.31
N GLU A 141 11.92 -0.69 -7.17
CA GLU A 141 12.03 -1.61 -8.33
C GLU A 141 10.70 -1.76 -9.08
N LEU A 142 9.55 -1.71 -8.39
CA LEU A 142 8.22 -1.78 -9.01
C LEU A 142 7.87 -0.49 -9.76
N THR A 143 8.14 0.67 -9.16
CA THR A 143 7.97 1.97 -9.80
C THR A 143 8.84 2.06 -11.07
N GLN A 144 10.09 1.58 -11.02
CA GLN A 144 10.93 1.51 -12.23
C GLN A 144 10.38 0.58 -13.31
N PHE A 145 9.67 -0.49 -12.92
CA PHE A 145 9.09 -1.45 -13.85
C PHE A 145 7.81 -0.94 -14.53
N ASP A 146 6.94 -0.28 -13.77
CA ASP A 146 5.68 0.27 -14.27
C ASP A 146 5.22 1.51 -13.47
N PRO A 147 5.74 2.71 -13.78
CA PRO A 147 5.47 3.91 -13.00
C PRO A 147 3.98 4.28 -12.93
N GLU A 148 3.23 4.03 -14.02
CA GLU A 148 1.79 4.31 -14.07
C GLU A 148 0.98 3.43 -13.10
N ARG A 149 1.44 2.20 -12.84
CA ARG A 149 0.75 1.23 -11.98
C ARG A 149 1.26 1.25 -10.55
N PHE A 150 2.53 1.58 -10.36
CA PHE A 150 3.20 1.68 -9.08
C PHE A 150 3.82 3.08 -8.92
N PRO A 151 2.99 4.13 -8.76
CA PRO A 151 3.48 5.49 -8.63
C PRO A 151 4.34 5.65 -7.36
N ASP A 152 5.28 6.60 -7.40
CA ASP A 152 5.99 7.01 -6.20
C ASP A 152 5.02 7.78 -5.29
N MET A 153 4.86 7.29 -4.06
CA MET A 153 3.93 7.86 -3.08
C MET A 153 4.55 9.06 -2.32
N GLU A 154 5.86 9.28 -2.39
CA GLU A 154 6.53 10.43 -1.74
C GLU A 154 6.39 11.71 -2.58
N GLU A 155 6.31 11.58 -3.91
CA GLU A 155 6.26 12.70 -4.86
C GLU A 155 5.01 13.61 -4.73
N PRO A 156 3.77 13.06 -4.56
CA PRO A 156 2.56 13.88 -4.45
C PRO A 156 2.57 14.82 -3.23
N ASN A 157 3.05 14.33 -2.08
CA ASN A 157 3.11 15.14 -0.85
C ASN A 157 4.14 16.26 -0.97
N PHE A 158 5.29 16.02 -1.60
CA PHE A 158 6.29 17.05 -1.86
C PHE A 158 5.74 18.14 -2.80
N ILE A 159 4.99 17.74 -3.85
CA ILE A 159 4.34 18.68 -4.78
C ILE A 159 3.31 19.55 -4.05
N LEU A 160 2.47 18.97 -3.18
CA LEU A 160 1.50 19.73 -2.39
C LEU A 160 2.17 20.72 -1.43
N GLN A 161 3.25 20.32 -0.76
CA GLN A 161 4.02 21.20 0.11
C GLN A 161 4.69 22.34 -0.67
N GLN A 162 5.20 22.06 -1.87
CA GLN A 162 5.78 23.07 -2.74
C GLN A 162 4.73 24.06 -3.24
N LYS A 163 3.54 23.59 -3.65
CA LYS A 163 2.41 24.44 -4.03
C LYS A 163 1.97 25.33 -2.87
N ALA A 164 1.86 24.78 -1.66
CA ALA A 164 1.51 25.55 -0.45
C ALA A 164 2.49 26.69 -0.18
N LEU A 165 3.80 26.41 -0.27
CA LEU A 165 4.84 27.41 -0.08
C LEU A 165 4.78 28.54 -1.13
N LEU A 166 4.51 28.20 -2.40
CA LEU A 166 4.41 29.20 -3.47
C LEU A 166 3.21 30.13 -3.27
N ILE A 167 2.04 29.58 -2.90
CA ILE A 167 0.84 30.38 -2.61
C ILE A 167 1.05 31.28 -1.39
N GLU A 168 1.73 30.78 -0.35
CA GLU A 168 2.08 31.59 0.83
C GLU A 168 2.98 32.78 0.43
N LEU A 169 4.00 32.54 -0.41
CA LEU A 169 4.87 33.60 -0.92
C LEU A 169 4.10 34.62 -1.78
N ASP A 170 3.20 34.17 -2.65
CA ASP A 170 2.37 35.06 -3.47
C ASP A 170 1.43 35.91 -2.61
N SER A 171 0.88 35.35 -1.54
CA SER A 171 0.04 36.07 -0.56
C SER A 171 0.79 37.18 0.20
N LEU A 172 2.11 37.04 0.36
CA LEU A 172 2.97 38.06 0.98
C LEU A 172 3.38 39.16 -0.02
N ILE A 173 3.43 38.82 -1.31
CA ILE A 173 3.85 39.73 -2.39
C ILE A 173 2.68 40.61 -2.85
N ASP A 174 1.49 40.02 -3.05
CA ASP A 174 0.29 40.73 -3.48
C ASP A 174 -0.97 40.23 -2.71
N PRO A 175 -1.17 40.70 -1.47
CA PRO A 175 -2.23 40.19 -0.59
C PRO A 175 -3.66 40.45 -1.09
N ASP A 176 -3.83 41.35 -2.05
CA ASP A 176 -5.15 41.73 -2.60
C ASP A 176 -5.47 40.99 -3.91
N ASP A 177 -4.63 40.04 -4.38
CA ASP A 177 -4.90 39.27 -5.60
C ASP A 177 -6.15 38.39 -5.44
N PRO A 178 -7.24 38.64 -6.18
CA PRO A 178 -8.46 37.84 -6.09
C PRO A 178 -8.28 36.39 -6.55
N ALA A 179 -7.21 36.05 -7.27
CA ALA A 179 -6.90 34.68 -7.66
C ALA A 179 -6.34 33.85 -6.50
N LEU A 180 -5.77 34.47 -5.46
CA LEU A 180 -5.23 33.77 -4.29
C LEU A 180 -6.30 32.97 -3.55
N ALA A 181 -7.50 33.54 -3.38
CA ALA A 181 -8.60 32.84 -2.71
C ALA A 181 -8.97 31.54 -3.45
N TYR A 182 -9.04 31.57 -4.78
CA TYR A 182 -9.31 30.38 -5.59
C TYR A 182 -8.18 29.35 -5.53
N GLN A 183 -6.92 29.80 -5.55
CA GLN A 183 -5.76 28.91 -5.44
C GLN A 183 -5.67 28.24 -4.07
N ILE A 184 -5.96 28.99 -3.00
CA ILE A 184 -6.04 28.47 -1.63
C ILE A 184 -7.16 27.44 -1.54
N ASP A 185 -8.36 27.72 -2.07
CA ASP A 185 -9.47 26.77 -2.05
C ASP A 185 -9.18 25.50 -2.87
N ALA A 186 -8.57 25.64 -4.06
CA ALA A 186 -8.17 24.50 -4.89
C ALA A 186 -7.09 23.65 -4.21
N LEU A 187 -6.09 24.29 -3.59
CA LEU A 187 -5.06 23.58 -2.82
C LEU A 187 -5.68 22.90 -1.60
N ASN A 188 -6.59 23.57 -0.89
CA ASN A 188 -7.29 22.97 0.25
C ASN A 188 -8.12 21.76 -0.20
N GLN A 189 -8.74 21.79 -1.38
CA GLN A 189 -9.43 20.63 -1.94
C GLN A 189 -8.44 19.50 -2.28
N GLU A 190 -7.33 19.80 -2.95
CA GLU A 190 -6.29 18.78 -3.25
C GLU A 190 -5.72 18.16 -1.97
N ILE A 191 -5.43 18.98 -0.95
CA ILE A 191 -5.02 18.51 0.39
C ILE A 191 -6.14 17.65 0.99
N GLN A 192 -7.39 18.11 0.94
CA GLN A 192 -8.52 17.37 1.50
C GLN A 192 -8.70 15.98 0.85
N GLU A 193 -8.51 15.90 -0.46
CA GLU A 193 -8.50 14.63 -1.19
C GLU A 193 -7.30 13.75 -0.77
N SER A 194 -6.15 14.35 -0.45
CA SER A 194 -4.96 13.62 0.01
C SER A 194 -5.07 13.12 1.46
N ILE A 195 -5.83 13.80 2.33
CA ILE A 195 -6.11 13.36 3.72
C ILE A 195 -7.36 12.46 3.83
N LYS A 196 -8.06 12.16 2.72
CA LYS A 196 -9.23 11.27 2.78
C LYS A 196 -8.80 9.86 3.23
N PRO A 197 -9.33 9.36 4.35
CA PRO A 197 -8.88 8.10 4.92
C PRO A 197 -9.27 6.92 4.02
N ALA A 198 -8.39 5.92 3.94
CA ALA A 198 -8.67 4.68 3.22
C ALA A 198 -9.91 3.98 3.80
N GLN A 199 -10.76 3.44 2.93
CA GLN A 199 -11.96 2.75 3.35
C GLN A 199 -11.67 1.26 3.59
N LEU A 200 -11.56 0.88 4.86
CA LEU A 200 -11.18 -0.50 5.27
C LEU A 200 -12.38 -1.42 5.53
N THR A 201 -13.61 -0.91 5.42
CA THR A 201 -14.86 -1.66 5.67
C THR A 201 -15.97 -1.22 4.72
N GLY A 202 -16.98 -2.08 4.55
CA GLY A 202 -18.14 -1.81 3.70
C GLY A 202 -17.93 -2.17 2.21
N PRO A 203 -18.82 -1.71 1.31
CA PRO A 203 -18.85 -2.15 -0.09
C PRO A 203 -17.65 -1.70 -0.94
N ASN A 204 -16.95 -0.63 -0.55
CA ASN A 204 -15.76 -0.12 -1.22
C ASN A 204 -14.49 -0.42 -0.40
N ASN A 205 -14.44 -1.60 0.21
CA ASN A 205 -13.32 -2.01 1.05
C ASN A 205 -12.04 -2.16 0.21
N GLN A 206 -11.12 -1.22 0.37
CA GLN A 206 -9.86 -1.19 -0.38
C GLN A 206 -9.00 -2.44 -0.10
N LEU A 207 -9.15 -3.06 1.07
CA LEU A 207 -8.43 -4.29 1.42
C LEU A 207 -8.89 -5.48 0.56
N GLU A 208 -10.21 -5.63 0.36
CA GLU A 208 -10.76 -6.71 -0.47
C GLU A 208 -10.45 -6.47 -1.95
N ILE A 209 -10.52 -5.21 -2.40
CA ILE A 209 -10.19 -4.83 -3.78
C ILE A 209 -8.78 -5.28 -4.18
N ILE A 210 -7.80 -5.17 -3.27
CA ILE A 210 -6.41 -5.62 -3.51
C ILE A 210 -6.37 -7.13 -3.80
N ARG A 211 -7.04 -7.95 -2.98
CA ARG A 211 -7.10 -9.40 -3.14
C ARG A 211 -7.92 -9.82 -4.36
N GLU A 212 -9.09 -9.22 -4.54
CA GLU A 212 -10.00 -9.49 -5.66
C GLU A 212 -9.34 -9.17 -7.01
N SER A 213 -8.59 -8.06 -7.09
CA SER A 213 -7.85 -7.67 -8.28
C SER A 213 -6.80 -8.73 -8.66
N TYR A 214 -6.03 -9.22 -7.68
CA TYR A 214 -5.09 -10.32 -7.91
C TYR A 214 -5.77 -11.59 -8.41
N VAL A 215 -6.82 -12.05 -7.72
CA VAL A 215 -7.55 -13.27 -8.09
C VAL A 215 -8.16 -13.14 -9.49
N SER A 216 -8.79 -12.01 -9.79
CA SER A 216 -9.41 -11.75 -11.09
C SER A 216 -8.38 -11.76 -12.22
N ASN A 217 -7.24 -11.07 -12.03
CA ASN A 217 -6.15 -11.06 -13.00
C ASN A 217 -5.54 -12.45 -13.20
N LYS A 218 -5.33 -13.21 -12.11
CA LYS A 218 -4.83 -14.59 -12.17
C LYS A 218 -5.76 -15.48 -12.99
N ILE A 219 -7.07 -15.44 -12.72
CA ILE A 219 -8.07 -16.24 -13.45
C ILE A 219 -8.08 -15.84 -14.93
N ALA A 220 -8.07 -14.55 -15.25
CA ALA A 220 -8.04 -14.08 -16.64
C ALA A 220 -6.80 -14.59 -17.39
N MET A 221 -5.63 -14.57 -16.74
CA MET A 221 -4.39 -15.12 -17.32
C MET A 221 -4.46 -16.65 -17.52
N GLN A 222 -5.04 -17.37 -16.56
CA GLN A 222 -5.22 -18.83 -16.68
C GLN A 222 -6.22 -19.20 -17.78
N MET A 223 -7.28 -18.41 -17.98
CA MET A 223 -8.23 -18.58 -19.09
C MET A 223 -7.56 -18.41 -20.46
N GLU A 224 -6.52 -17.57 -20.54
CA GLU A 224 -5.68 -17.39 -21.73
C GLU A 224 -4.60 -18.49 -21.89
N GLY A 225 -4.59 -19.49 -20.98
CA GLY A 225 -3.63 -20.59 -21.00
C GLY A 225 -2.22 -20.23 -20.52
N LEU A 226 -2.06 -19.10 -19.82
CA LEU A 226 -0.77 -18.70 -19.25
C LEU A 226 -0.47 -19.51 -17.98
N PRO A 227 0.80 -19.92 -17.76
CA PRO A 227 1.20 -20.75 -16.63
C PRO A 227 1.36 -19.91 -15.34
N VAL A 228 0.30 -19.24 -14.91
CA VAL A 228 0.29 -18.39 -13.71
C VAL A 228 -0.25 -19.15 -12.51
N ASP A 229 0.47 -19.06 -11.40
CA ASP A 229 0.15 -19.67 -10.12
C ASP A 229 0.52 -18.77 -8.93
N ASP A 230 0.33 -19.25 -7.70
CA ASP A 230 0.62 -18.48 -6.49
C ASP A 230 2.12 -18.33 -6.21
N LYS A 231 2.99 -19.02 -6.96
CA LYS A 231 4.46 -18.92 -6.87
C LYS A 231 5.05 -18.01 -7.93
N THR A 232 4.24 -17.58 -8.89
CA THR A 232 4.65 -16.69 -9.98
C THR A 232 5.15 -15.37 -9.39
N SER A 233 6.37 -14.97 -9.75
CA SER A 233 6.95 -13.73 -9.22
C SER A 233 6.16 -12.50 -9.67
N THR A 234 6.15 -11.45 -8.86
CA THR A 234 5.46 -10.20 -9.15
C THR A 234 5.80 -9.64 -10.52
N ILE A 235 7.09 -9.57 -10.88
CA ILE A 235 7.49 -9.06 -12.20
C ILE A 235 6.95 -9.94 -13.33
N ALA A 236 7.02 -11.27 -13.20
CA ALA A 236 6.48 -12.18 -14.21
C ALA A 236 4.96 -12.04 -14.35
N PHE A 237 4.25 -11.94 -13.22
CA PHE A 237 2.81 -11.74 -13.18
C PHE A 237 2.39 -10.47 -13.95
N TRP A 238 3.02 -9.32 -13.65
CA TRP A 238 2.68 -8.08 -14.33
C TRP A 238 3.18 -8.00 -15.77
N GLN A 239 4.23 -8.75 -16.13
CA GLN A 239 4.61 -8.91 -17.54
C GLN A 239 3.52 -9.64 -18.34
N TYR A 240 2.88 -10.66 -17.77
CA TYR A 240 1.75 -11.33 -18.40
C TYR A 240 0.56 -10.39 -18.56
N VAL A 241 0.23 -9.60 -17.54
CA VAL A 241 -0.84 -8.57 -17.63
C VAL A 241 -0.53 -7.58 -18.75
N LYS A 242 0.67 -7.01 -18.80
CA LYS A 242 1.08 -6.08 -19.87
C LYS A 242 0.97 -6.72 -21.27
N ALA A 243 1.35 -7.99 -21.41
CA ALA A 243 1.24 -8.71 -22.67
C ALA A 243 -0.21 -8.91 -23.10
N LEU A 244 -1.11 -9.23 -22.17
CA LEU A 244 -2.54 -9.34 -22.43
C LEU A 244 -3.16 -7.99 -22.79
N GLU A 245 -2.86 -6.94 -22.03
CA GLU A 245 -3.31 -5.58 -22.33
C GLU A 245 -2.87 -5.14 -23.73
N ALA A 246 -1.62 -5.40 -24.12
CA ALA A 246 -1.13 -5.10 -25.46
C ALA A 246 -1.84 -5.92 -26.56
N LYS A 247 -2.13 -7.21 -26.30
CA LYS A 247 -2.89 -8.08 -27.21
C LYS A 247 -4.31 -7.54 -27.43
N TYR A 248 -5.02 -7.18 -26.36
CA TYR A 248 -6.39 -6.69 -26.44
C TYR A 248 -6.49 -5.27 -26.99
N LYS A 249 -5.58 -4.35 -26.61
CA LYS A 249 -5.52 -2.99 -27.19
C LYS A 249 -5.26 -2.99 -28.69
N ARG A 250 -4.49 -3.94 -29.23
CA ARG A 250 -4.26 -4.09 -30.69
C ARG A 250 -5.49 -4.63 -31.44
N ASN A 251 -6.37 -5.34 -30.75
CA ASN A 251 -7.54 -5.98 -31.36
C ASN A 251 -8.82 -5.13 -31.26
N THR A 252 -8.77 -3.99 -30.57
CA THR A 252 -9.87 -3.01 -30.56
C THR A 252 -9.85 -2.25 -31.91
N PRO A 253 -10.87 -2.38 -32.77
CA PRO A 253 -10.93 -1.59 -34.00
C PRO A 253 -11.04 -0.11 -33.62
N THR A 254 -10.14 0.71 -34.15
CA THR A 254 -10.28 2.17 -34.11
C THR A 254 -11.55 2.51 -34.89
N ASN A 255 -12.61 2.95 -34.20
CA ASN A 255 -13.82 3.47 -34.82
C ASN A 255 -13.50 4.79 -35.54
N HIS A 256 -12.92 4.69 -36.73
CA HIS A 256 -12.80 5.77 -37.71
C HIS A 256 -13.04 5.15 -39.10
N GLU A 257 -14.29 4.76 -39.36
CA GLU A 257 -14.84 4.60 -40.71
C GLU A 257 -16.33 4.25 -40.61
N LEU A 258 -17.16 5.22 -40.20
CA LEU A 258 -18.58 5.27 -40.54
C LEU A 258 -19.01 6.74 -40.61
N VAL A 259 -18.55 7.43 -41.64
CA VAL A 259 -19.28 8.53 -42.27
C VAL A 259 -19.25 8.24 -43.77
N GLU A 260 -20.22 7.46 -44.23
CA GLU A 260 -20.74 7.55 -45.59
C GLU A 260 -22.07 8.31 -45.55
#